data_AF-A0A177B2N7-F1
#
_entry.id   AF-A0A177B2N7-F1
#
_cell.length_a   1.000
_cell.length_b   1.000
_cell.length_c   1.000
_cell.angle_alpha   90.00
_cell.angle_beta   90.00
_cell.angle_gamma   90.00
#
_symmetry.space_group_name_H-M   'P 1'
#
loop_
_entity.id
_entity.type
_entity.pdbx_description
1 polymer ?
#
loop_
_entity_poly.entity_id
_entity_poly.type
_entity_poly.pdbx_seq_one_letter_code
_entity_poly.pdbx_strand_id
1 'polypeptide(L)'
;MPSKFGGKNQLTCWKFLPDVLFSISLTTYVKLRYDLLDTESTNEIREGCLEAFTGIMNCIKSASKNNIECVNEFQPYLHVIFKLIEDILKDDYRTDTSLKVSIGLIGDMCNGFGNVVYPYMQNESILDVLRKSKTSADKELKSVAVWASKEARKLKAVY
;
A
#
# COMPACT_ATOMS: atom_id res chain seq x y z
N MET A 1 -18.51 7.22 -35.05
CA MET A 1 -19.10 7.75 -33.80
C MET A 1 -17.97 7.95 -32.79
N PRO A 2 -17.84 9.16 -32.21
CA PRO A 2 -16.55 9.75 -31.80
C PRO A 2 -16.04 9.08 -30.51
N SER A 3 -14.78 8.61 -30.42
CA SER A 3 -13.46 9.26 -30.48
C SER A 3 -12.92 9.70 -29.10
N LYS A 4 -11.76 9.13 -28.76
CA LYS A 4 -10.69 9.69 -27.91
C LYS A 4 -11.00 9.94 -26.42
N PHE A 5 -11.05 8.87 -25.62
CA PHE A 5 -10.63 8.91 -24.20
C PHE A 5 -9.17 8.44 -24.04
N GLY A 6 -8.29 8.96 -24.89
CA GLY A 6 -6.85 8.76 -24.78
C GLY A 6 -6.16 10.11 -24.58
N GLY A 7 -5.45 10.27 -23.46
CA GLY A 7 -4.22 11.07 -23.48
C GLY A 7 -3.98 12.14 -22.41
N LYS A 8 -4.91 12.52 -21.52
CA LYS A 8 -4.63 13.62 -20.56
C LYS A 8 -5.07 13.45 -19.11
N ASN A 9 -5.99 12.53 -18.79
CA ASN A 9 -6.53 12.39 -17.42
C ASN A 9 -5.91 11.24 -16.60
N GLN A 10 -5.08 10.38 -17.21
CA GLN A 10 -4.38 9.31 -16.49
C GLN A 10 -3.08 9.79 -15.81
N LEU A 11 -2.55 10.95 -16.22
CA LEU A 11 -1.33 11.56 -15.69
C LEU A 11 -1.62 12.58 -14.57
N THR A 12 -2.75 12.52 -13.87
CA THR A 12 -3.12 13.52 -12.84
C THR A 12 -3.36 12.94 -11.45
N CYS A 13 -3.45 11.62 -11.29
CA CYS A 13 -3.74 11.00 -9.99
C CYS A 13 -2.60 11.15 -8.96
N TRP A 14 -1.36 11.31 -9.40
CA TRP A 14 -0.23 11.61 -8.52
C TRP A 14 -0.31 13.01 -7.88
N LYS A 15 -1.12 13.93 -8.43
CA LYS A 15 -1.34 15.25 -7.81
C LYS A 15 -1.98 15.17 -6.42
N PHE A 16 -2.65 14.06 -6.12
CA PHE A 16 -3.25 13.81 -4.82
C PHE A 16 -2.27 13.18 -3.82
N LEU A 17 -1.08 12.77 -4.25
CA LEU A 17 -0.07 12.16 -3.40
C LEU A 17 0.32 13.05 -2.20
N PRO A 18 0.53 14.37 -2.35
CA PRO A 18 0.80 15.26 -1.22
C PRO A 18 -0.34 15.29 -0.20
N ASP A 19 -1.60 15.29 -0.67
CA ASP A 19 -2.77 15.32 0.22
C ASP A 19 -2.87 14.02 1.04
N VAL A 20 -2.61 12.87 0.40
CA VAL A 20 -2.62 11.58 1.09
C VAL A 20 -1.46 11.48 2.09
N LEU A 21 -0.27 11.97 1.74
CA LEU A 21 0.88 12.00 2.66
C LEU A 21 0.65 12.93 3.85
N PHE A 22 0.02 14.08 3.62
CA PHE A 22 -0.40 14.98 4.68
C PHE A 22 -1.39 14.30 5.61
N SER A 23 -2.35 13.55 5.07
CA SER A 23 -3.31 12.77 5.85
C SER A 23 -2.62 11.72 6.73
N ILE A 24 -1.63 10.98 6.20
CA ILE A 24 -0.82 10.03 7.01
C ILE A 24 -0.09 10.74 8.15
N SER A 25 0.55 11.86 7.85
CA SER A 25 1.28 12.65 8.85
C SER A 25 0.34 13.11 9.96
N LEU A 26 -0.86 13.57 9.59
CA LEU A 26 -1.90 13.96 10.53
C LEU A 26 -2.36 12.76 11.38
N THR A 27 -2.61 11.59 10.79
CA THR A 27 -3.01 10.40 11.57
C THR A 27 -1.94 9.99 12.58
N THR A 28 -0.68 10.02 12.15
CA THR A 28 0.47 9.71 13.02
C THR A 28 0.58 10.70 14.17
N TYR A 29 0.47 11.99 13.87
CA TYR A 29 0.47 13.05 14.88
C TYR A 29 -0.68 12.88 15.87
N VAL A 30 -1.90 12.66 15.37
CA VAL A 30 -3.11 12.49 16.18
C VAL A 30 -2.97 11.29 17.13
N LYS A 31 -2.48 10.15 16.63
CA LYS A 31 -2.20 8.96 17.46
C LYS A 31 -1.21 9.26 18.59
N LEU A 32 -0.11 9.96 18.29
CA LEU A 32 0.91 10.32 19.29
C LEU A 32 0.41 11.33 20.33
N ARG A 33 -0.50 12.23 19.95
CA ARG A 33 -0.81 13.42 20.75
C ARG A 33 -2.00 13.24 21.68
N TYR A 34 -2.88 12.31 21.38
CA TYR A 34 -4.11 12.13 22.14
C TYR A 34 -4.22 10.78 22.85
N ASP A 35 -3.45 9.75 22.48
CA ASP A 35 -3.48 8.38 23.06
C ASP A 35 -4.89 7.73 23.15
N LEU A 36 -5.93 8.42 22.66
CA LEU A 36 -7.35 8.24 23.02
C LEU A 36 -8.33 8.77 21.95
N LEU A 37 -7.94 8.85 20.68
CA LEU A 37 -8.96 8.97 19.64
C LEU A 37 -9.24 7.57 19.15
N ASP A 38 -10.42 7.07 19.53
CA ASP A 38 -11.00 5.76 19.22
C ASP A 38 -10.17 4.99 18.18
N THR A 39 -9.66 3.81 18.58
CA THR A 39 -8.95 2.90 17.68
C THR A 39 -9.72 2.69 16.37
N GLU A 40 -11.04 2.74 16.44
CA GLU A 40 -11.96 2.73 15.30
C GLU A 40 -11.76 3.93 14.34
N SER A 41 -11.87 5.18 14.80
CA SER A 41 -11.66 6.37 13.95
C SER A 41 -10.22 6.45 13.39
N THR A 42 -9.23 5.99 14.17
CA THR A 42 -7.86 5.92 13.68
C THR A 42 -7.73 4.89 12.55
N ASN A 43 -8.38 3.73 12.67
CA ASN A 43 -8.39 2.70 11.64
C ASN A 43 -9.14 3.14 10.38
N GLU A 44 -10.26 3.86 10.50
CA GLU A 44 -10.99 4.42 9.35
C GLU A 44 -10.10 5.35 8.52
N ILE A 45 -9.37 6.26 9.16
CA ILE A 45 -8.46 7.19 8.44
C ILE A 45 -7.31 6.41 7.79
N ARG A 46 -6.75 5.42 8.49
CA ARG A 46 -5.69 4.56 7.93
C ARG A 46 -6.17 3.78 6.73
N GLU A 47 -7.34 3.17 6.81
CA GLU A 47 -7.98 2.45 5.70
C GLU A 47 -8.21 3.38 4.52
N GLY A 48 -8.78 4.57 4.75
CA GLY A 48 -8.96 5.59 3.71
C GLY A 48 -7.64 6.03 3.05
N CYS A 49 -6.56 6.17 3.83
CA CYS A 49 -5.24 6.46 3.28
C CYS A 49 -4.74 5.30 2.40
N LEU A 50 -4.83 4.05 2.88
CA LEU A 50 -4.40 2.87 2.12
C LEU A 50 -5.20 2.67 0.82
N GLU A 51 -6.50 2.91 0.84
CA GLU A 51 -7.36 2.86 -0.35
C GLU A 51 -6.99 3.95 -1.35
N ALA A 52 -6.76 5.18 -0.88
CA ALA A 52 -6.29 6.27 -1.73
C ALA A 52 -4.95 5.91 -2.40
N PHE A 53 -4.00 5.32 -1.67
CA PHE A 53 -2.75 4.81 -2.24
C PHE A 53 -2.98 3.70 -3.27
N THR A 54 -3.86 2.76 -2.97
CA THR A 54 -4.22 1.69 -3.90
C THR A 54 -4.80 2.26 -5.20
N GLY A 55 -5.64 3.28 -5.10
CA GLY A 55 -6.18 4.03 -6.24
C GLY A 55 -5.09 4.72 -7.07
N ILE A 56 -4.16 5.44 -6.42
CA ILE A 56 -3.02 6.09 -7.09
C ILE A 56 -2.15 5.04 -7.78
N MET A 57 -1.85 3.93 -7.10
CA MET A 57 -1.06 2.82 -7.64
C MET A 57 -1.68 2.18 -8.87
N ASN A 58 -2.99 1.91 -8.83
CA ASN A 58 -3.72 1.33 -9.95
C ASN A 58 -3.82 2.31 -11.11
N CYS A 59 -3.98 3.61 -10.82
CA CYS A 59 -3.92 4.64 -11.84
C CYS A 59 -2.56 4.68 -12.54
N ILE A 60 -1.45 4.68 -11.80
CA ILE A 60 -0.07 4.66 -12.36
C ILE A 60 0.14 3.41 -13.22
N LYS A 61 -0.24 2.23 -12.72
CA LYS A 61 -0.17 0.96 -13.46
C LYS A 61 -1.00 0.98 -14.75
N SER A 62 -2.18 1.62 -14.73
CA SER A 62 -3.07 1.72 -15.89
C SER A 62 -2.59 2.74 -16.94
N ALA A 63 -1.85 3.76 -16.52
CA ALA A 63 -1.47 4.91 -17.35
C ALA A 63 -0.35 4.60 -18.34
N SER A 64 0.56 3.67 -18.02
CA SER A 64 1.50 3.12 -19.00
C SER A 64 2.20 1.88 -18.45
N LYS A 65 2.22 0.79 -19.24
CA LYS A 65 2.88 -0.49 -18.90
C LYS A 65 4.39 -0.37 -18.61
N ASN A 66 5.03 0.78 -18.89
CA ASN A 66 6.49 0.96 -18.82
C ASN A 66 6.93 2.36 -18.34
N ASN A 67 6.15 3.08 -17.52
CA ASN A 67 6.60 4.41 -17.04
C ASN A 67 7.57 4.32 -15.86
N ILE A 68 8.83 4.04 -16.17
CA ILE A 68 9.96 4.11 -15.24
C ILE A 68 10.02 5.50 -14.55
N GLU A 69 9.62 6.57 -15.25
CA GLU A 69 9.56 7.93 -14.70
C GLU A 69 8.62 8.05 -13.49
N CYS A 70 7.38 7.53 -13.60
CA CYS A 70 6.44 7.56 -12.48
C CYS A 70 6.93 6.70 -11.30
N VAL A 71 7.63 5.60 -11.58
CA VAL A 71 8.25 4.76 -10.54
C VAL A 71 9.33 5.52 -9.79
N ASN A 72 10.20 6.25 -10.51
CA ASN A 72 11.27 7.05 -9.92
C ASN A 72 10.73 8.22 -9.07
N GLU A 73 9.66 8.87 -9.51
CA GLU A 73 9.01 9.94 -8.74
C GLU A 73 8.30 9.42 -7.49
N PHE A 74 7.80 8.17 -7.53
CA PHE A 74 7.08 7.59 -6.39
C PHE A 74 8.00 6.93 -5.37
N GLN A 75 9.20 6.52 -5.79
CA GLN A 75 10.21 5.88 -4.94
C GLN A 75 10.43 6.61 -3.60
N PRO A 76 10.56 7.95 -3.55
CA PRO A 76 10.78 8.68 -2.30
C PRO A 76 9.63 8.52 -1.31
N TYR A 77 8.43 8.11 -1.72
CA TYR A 77 7.26 8.00 -0.84
C TYR A 77 7.01 6.58 -0.34
N LEU A 78 7.69 5.57 -0.93
CA LEU A 78 7.55 4.16 -0.53
C LEU A 78 7.82 3.96 0.95
N HIS A 79 8.84 4.64 1.50
CA HIS A 79 9.17 4.53 2.91
C HIS A 79 8.02 4.96 3.83
N VAL A 80 7.28 6.01 3.49
CA VAL A 80 6.13 6.49 4.29
C VAL A 80 5.00 5.47 4.27
N ILE A 81 4.74 4.88 3.10
CA ILE A 81 3.66 3.89 2.94
C ILE A 81 4.00 2.59 3.66
N PHE A 82 5.22 2.09 3.51
CA PHE A 82 5.67 0.90 4.24
C PHE A 82 5.69 1.14 5.74
N LYS A 83 6.06 2.35 6.19
CA LYS A 83 6.00 2.72 7.60
C LYS A 83 4.56 2.70 8.13
N LEU A 84 3.60 3.27 7.39
CA LEU A 84 2.18 3.19 7.74
C LEU A 84 1.71 1.72 7.85
N ILE A 85 2.06 0.88 6.87
CA ILE A 85 1.71 -0.53 6.90
C ILE A 85 2.31 -1.20 8.13
N GLU A 86 3.60 -1.02 8.41
CA GLU A 86 4.23 -1.57 9.60
C GLU A 86 3.54 -1.13 10.89
N ASP A 87 3.16 0.15 10.98
CA ASP A 87 2.48 0.70 12.15
C ASP A 87 1.07 0.11 12.32
N ILE A 88 0.38 -0.23 11.23
CA ILE A 88 -0.90 -0.96 11.24
C ILE A 88 -0.67 -2.42 11.64
N LEU A 89 0.36 -3.08 11.10
CA LEU A 89 0.64 -4.50 11.38
C LEU A 89 1.06 -4.75 12.83
N LYS A 90 1.71 -3.77 13.46
CA LYS A 90 2.11 -3.78 14.88
C LYS A 90 1.00 -3.30 15.81
N ASP A 91 -0.12 -2.80 15.29
CA ASP A 91 -1.24 -2.32 16.09
C ASP A 91 -2.12 -3.50 16.52
N ASP A 92 -2.23 -3.72 17.84
CA ASP A 92 -3.06 -4.78 18.40
C ASP A 92 -4.56 -4.55 18.14
N TYR A 93 -4.97 -3.29 17.91
CA TYR A 93 -6.35 -2.91 17.65
C TYR A 93 -6.68 -2.80 16.15
N ARG A 94 -5.81 -3.32 15.28
CA ARG A 94 -6.08 -3.34 13.84
C ARG A 94 -7.31 -4.19 13.50
N THR A 95 -8.09 -3.72 12.54
CA THR A 95 -9.23 -4.45 11.97
C THR A 95 -8.77 -5.52 10.96
N ASP A 96 -9.62 -6.50 10.68
CA ASP A 96 -9.37 -7.44 9.57
C ASP A 96 -9.39 -6.75 8.21
N THR A 97 -10.19 -5.68 8.07
CA THR A 97 -10.23 -4.83 6.86
C THR A 97 -8.89 -4.16 6.62
N SER A 98 -8.37 -3.41 7.60
CA SER A 98 -7.05 -2.75 7.49
C SER A 98 -5.92 -3.75 7.21
N LEU A 99 -5.97 -4.95 7.78
CA LEU A 99 -5.03 -6.03 7.46
C LEU A 99 -5.11 -6.44 5.98
N LYS A 100 -6.34 -6.71 5.49
CA LYS A 100 -6.58 -7.16 4.11
C LYS A 100 -6.14 -6.11 3.10
N VAL A 101 -6.49 -4.84 3.33
CA VAL A 101 -6.08 -3.72 2.47
C VAL A 101 -4.55 -3.55 2.51
N SER A 102 -3.92 -3.65 3.68
CA SER A 102 -2.46 -3.57 3.81
C SER A 102 -1.74 -4.67 3.01
N ILE A 103 -2.19 -5.92 3.09
CA ILE A 103 -1.61 -7.04 2.34
C ILE A 103 -1.83 -6.88 0.84
N GLY A 104 -3.02 -6.42 0.44
CA GLY A 104 -3.32 -6.07 -0.95
C GLY A 104 -2.34 -5.03 -1.49
N LEU A 105 -2.14 -3.94 -0.73
CA LEU A 105 -1.23 -2.86 -1.11
C LEU A 105 0.23 -3.34 -1.19
N ILE A 106 0.69 -4.21 -0.28
CA ILE A 106 2.02 -4.85 -0.37
C ILE A 106 2.16 -5.60 -1.70
N GLY A 107 1.17 -6.42 -2.08
CA GLY A 107 1.19 -7.15 -3.34
C GLY A 107 1.17 -6.22 -4.55
N ASP A 108 0.39 -5.14 -4.48
CA ASP A 108 0.31 -4.13 -5.52
C ASP A 108 1.62 -3.37 -5.73
N MET A 109 2.34 -3.10 -4.64
CA MET A 109 3.67 -2.51 -4.67
C MET A 109 4.72 -3.47 -5.23
N CYS A 110 4.67 -4.76 -4.86
CA CYS A 110 5.54 -5.78 -5.44
C CYS A 110 5.33 -5.92 -6.96
N ASN A 111 4.08 -5.91 -7.41
CA ASN A 111 3.73 -6.02 -8.82
C ASN A 111 4.03 -4.73 -9.61
N GLY A 112 3.82 -3.56 -8.99
CA GLY A 112 3.97 -2.26 -9.66
C GLY A 112 5.40 -1.72 -9.69
N PHE A 113 6.16 -1.87 -8.60
CA PHE A 113 7.50 -1.30 -8.45
C PHE A 113 8.63 -2.34 -8.60
N GLY A 114 8.28 -3.64 -8.64
CA GLY A 114 9.24 -4.71 -8.81
C GLY A 114 10.37 -4.63 -7.79
N ASN A 115 11.61 -4.72 -8.25
CA ASN A 115 12.75 -4.91 -7.36
C ASN A 115 13.06 -3.72 -6.44
N VAL A 116 12.51 -2.54 -6.73
CA VAL A 116 12.67 -1.35 -5.89
C VAL A 116 12.12 -1.58 -4.48
N VAL A 117 11.08 -2.42 -4.34
CA VAL A 117 10.46 -2.69 -3.03
C VAL A 117 11.09 -3.86 -2.29
N TYR A 118 12.08 -4.56 -2.88
CA TYR A 118 12.73 -5.71 -2.27
C TYR A 118 13.28 -5.46 -0.84
N PRO A 119 13.94 -4.31 -0.54
CA PRO A 119 14.46 -4.05 0.80
C PRO A 119 13.35 -4.02 1.87
N TYR A 120 12.18 -3.46 1.54
CA TYR A 120 11.05 -3.38 2.47
C TYR A 120 10.45 -4.77 2.73
N MET A 121 10.47 -5.65 1.74
CA MET A 121 10.00 -7.04 1.89
C MET A 121 10.89 -7.90 2.77
N GLN A 122 12.08 -7.44 3.16
CA GLN A 122 12.93 -8.12 4.16
C GLN A 122 12.50 -7.81 5.59
N ASN A 123 11.49 -6.95 5.81
CA ASN A 123 10.96 -6.71 7.15
C ASN A 123 10.23 -7.96 7.67
N GLU A 124 10.70 -8.52 8.78
CA GLU A 124 10.11 -9.69 9.43
C GLU A 124 8.62 -9.50 9.77
N SER A 125 8.20 -8.30 10.17
CA SER A 125 6.78 -8.02 10.49
C SER A 125 5.88 -8.26 9.27
N ILE A 126 6.35 -7.85 8.09
CA ILE A 126 5.62 -8.02 6.82
C ILE A 126 5.62 -9.49 6.41
N LEU A 127 6.77 -10.16 6.49
CA LEU A 127 6.90 -11.57 6.14
C LEU A 127 6.04 -12.46 7.03
N ASP A 128 6.02 -12.20 8.34
CA ASP A 128 5.23 -12.96 9.30
C ASP A 128 3.74 -12.76 9.10
N VAL A 129 3.29 -11.54 8.84
CA VAL A 129 1.89 -11.29 8.50
C VAL A 129 1.50 -12.02 7.22
N LEU A 130 2.32 -11.97 6.16
CA LEU A 130 2.05 -12.72 4.94
C LEU A 130 1.97 -14.24 5.20
N ARG A 131 2.83 -14.78 6.05
CA ARG A 131 2.80 -16.19 6.45
C ARG A 131 1.51 -16.55 7.21
N LYS A 132 1.16 -15.78 8.24
CA LYS A 132 -0.03 -15.99 9.08
C LYS A 132 -1.32 -15.85 8.29
N SER A 133 -1.42 -14.85 7.41
CA SER A 133 -2.62 -14.58 6.63
C SER A 133 -2.94 -15.68 5.60
N LYS A 134 -1.93 -16.42 5.11
CA LYS A 134 -2.16 -17.59 4.23
C LYS A 134 -2.83 -18.78 4.92
N THR A 135 -2.74 -18.86 6.25
CA THR A 135 -3.39 -19.89 7.05
C THR A 135 -4.70 -19.40 7.68
N SER A 136 -5.14 -18.19 7.37
CA SER A 136 -6.39 -17.64 7.90
C SER A 136 -7.61 -18.44 7.43
N ALA A 137 -8.63 -18.47 8.29
CA ALA A 137 -9.94 -19.02 7.97
C ALA A 137 -10.75 -18.11 7.03
N ASP A 138 -10.46 -16.80 7.02
CA ASP A 138 -11.01 -15.86 6.03
C ASP A 138 -10.42 -16.19 4.65
N LYS A 139 -11.30 -16.69 3.76
CA LYS A 139 -10.96 -17.10 2.40
C LYS A 139 -10.44 -15.93 1.56
N GLU A 140 -10.97 -14.73 1.76
CA GLU A 140 -10.58 -13.55 1.01
C GLU A 140 -9.20 -13.07 1.44
N LEU A 141 -8.98 -12.91 2.75
CA LEU A 141 -7.67 -12.58 3.30
C LEU A 141 -6.60 -13.59 2.87
N LYS A 142 -6.93 -14.89 2.93
CA LYS A 142 -6.05 -15.96 2.47
C LYS A 142 -5.71 -15.83 1.00
N SER A 143 -6.70 -15.57 0.14
CA SER A 143 -6.50 -15.39 -1.30
C SER A 143 -5.55 -14.23 -1.60
N VAL A 144 -5.80 -13.06 -0.99
CA VAL A 144 -4.97 -11.87 -1.15
C VAL A 144 -3.55 -12.11 -0.64
N ALA A 145 -3.38 -12.78 0.50
CA ALA A 145 -2.06 -13.10 1.04
C ALA A 145 -1.27 -14.10 0.18
N VAL A 146 -1.94 -15.09 -0.44
CA VAL A 146 -1.32 -16.02 -1.38
C VAL A 146 -0.84 -15.27 -2.63
N TRP A 147 -1.66 -14.38 -3.17
CA TRP A 147 -1.29 -13.55 -4.31
C TRP A 147 -0.12 -12.60 -3.98
N ALA A 148 -0.21 -11.83 -2.90
CA ALA A 148 0.85 -10.92 -2.48
C ALA A 148 2.18 -11.65 -2.22
N SER A 149 2.12 -12.83 -1.59
CA SER A 149 3.31 -13.69 -1.41
C SER A 149 3.92 -14.16 -2.73
N LYS A 150 3.08 -14.43 -3.75
CA LYS A 150 3.56 -14.80 -5.09
C LYS A 150 4.25 -13.62 -5.77
N GLU A 151 3.71 -12.42 -5.66
CA GLU A 151 4.32 -11.20 -6.19
C GLU A 151 5.66 -10.90 -5.50
N ALA A 152 5.72 -10.99 -4.18
CA ALA A 152 6.95 -10.81 -3.41
C ALA A 152 8.06 -11.80 -3.81
N ARG A 153 7.72 -13.04 -4.17
CA ARG A 153 8.70 -14.04 -4.63
C ARG A 153 9.32 -13.74 -6.00
N LYS A 154 8.70 -12.86 -6.80
CA LYS A 154 9.28 -12.45 -8.09
C LYS A 154 10.48 -11.52 -7.90
N LEU A 155 10.55 -10.88 -6.73
CA LEU A 155 11.61 -9.95 -6.37
C LEU A 155 12.89 -10.73 -6.04
N LYS A 156 14.05 -10.16 -6.41
CA LYS A 156 15.36 -10.78 -6.20
C LYS A 156 16.27 -9.81 -5.48
N ALA A 157 17.18 -10.34 -4.66
CA ALA A 157 18.31 -9.54 -4.21
C ALA A 157 19.12 -9.08 -5.44
N VAL A 158 19.30 -7.78 -5.58
CA VAL A 158 20.27 -7.22 -6.53
C VAL A 158 21.55 -7.05 -5.72
N TYR A 159 22.50 -7.95 -5.97
CA TYR A 159 23.86 -7.90 -5.43
C TYR A 159 24.77 -7.16 -6.40
#